data_AF-A0A9P8UIC2-F1
#
_entry.id   AF-A0A9P8UIC2-F1
#
_cell.length_a   1.000
_cell.length_b   1.000
_cell.length_c   1.000
_cell.angle_alpha   90.00
_cell.angle_beta   90.00
_cell.angle_gamma   90.00
#
_symmetry.space_group_name_H-M   'P 1'
#
loop_
_entity.id
_entity.type
_entity.pdbx_description
1 polymer ?
#
loop_
_entity_poly.entity_id
_entity_poly.type
_entity_poly.pdbx_seq_one_letter_code
_entity_poly.pdbx_strand_id
1 'polypeptide(L)'
;MSSQTLNRYWIPHIDINKRVITQELQYYLGPDATVRPYTREGEDGFLITTPGACLSDEQINDICLKSKEIWEKQAAAKAASSPDKPLKRPLHQPVLISSGDGAGRRSSDRKKPEPRKPYDGRRRSNTSRR
;
A
#
# COMPACT_ATOMS: atom_id res chain seq x y z
N MET A 1 25.00 2.98 41.54
CA MET A 1 23.87 2.94 40.59
C MET A 1 24.23 1.90 39.54
N SER A 2 23.77 0.66 39.73
CA SER A 2 24.06 -0.44 38.80
C SER A 2 23.35 -0.12 37.48
N SER A 3 24.10 0.15 36.42
CA SER A 3 23.54 0.31 35.08
C SER A 3 22.84 -1.00 34.72
N GLN A 4 21.51 -1.05 34.81
CA GLN A 4 20.75 -2.21 34.34
C GLN A 4 20.98 -2.30 32.83
N THR A 5 21.74 -3.31 32.41
CA THR A 5 21.95 -3.61 31.00
C THR A 5 20.62 -4.08 30.43
N LEU A 6 20.00 -3.25 29.58
CA LEU A 6 18.76 -3.60 28.90
C LEU A 6 19.07 -4.61 27.80
N ASN A 7 18.48 -5.79 27.89
CA ASN A 7 18.57 -6.79 26.85
C ASN A 7 17.70 -6.38 25.68
N ARG A 8 18.28 -6.46 24.48
CA ARG A 8 17.64 -6.06 23.22
C ARG A 8 17.81 -7.15 22.18
N TYR A 9 16.68 -7.66 21.70
CA TYR A 9 16.66 -8.73 20.71
C TYR A 9 15.44 -8.59 19.81
N TRP A 10 15.53 -9.18 18.63
CA TRP A 10 14.51 -9.08 17.59
C TRP A 10 13.85 -10.44 17.37
N ILE A 11 12.52 -10.42 17.24
CA ILE A 11 11.69 -11.58 16.94
C ILE A 11 10.98 -11.31 15.60
N PRO A 12 11.00 -12.24 14.64
CA PRO A 12 10.28 -12.09 13.37
C PRO A 12 8.76 -11.99 13.60
N HIS A 13 8.04 -11.30 12.71
CA HIS A 13 6.58 -11.10 12.83
C HIS A 13 5.76 -12.38 12.50
N ILE A 14 6.40 -13.45 12.04
CA ILE A 14 5.73 -14.65 11.54
C ILE A 14 4.81 -15.23 12.62
N ASP A 15 3.51 -15.32 12.30
CA ASP A 15 2.45 -15.84 13.17
C ASP A 15 2.25 -15.10 14.51
N ILE A 16 2.79 -13.89 14.67
CA ILE A 16 2.67 -13.11 15.90
C ILE A 16 1.72 -11.93 15.71
N ASN A 17 0.70 -11.83 16.58
CA ASN A 17 -0.19 -10.69 16.63
C ASN A 17 0.36 -9.61 17.58
N LYS A 18 0.43 -8.36 17.11
CA LYS A 18 0.92 -7.22 17.91
C LYS A 18 0.26 -7.09 19.29
N ARG A 19 -1.05 -7.35 19.40
CA ARG A 19 -1.74 -7.25 20.69
C ARG A 19 -1.30 -8.35 21.65
N VAL A 20 -1.13 -9.56 21.15
CA VAL A 20 -0.73 -10.72 21.95
C VAL A 20 0.68 -10.53 22.45
N ILE A 21 1.65 -10.25 21.57
CA ILE A 21 3.05 -10.08 22.00
C ILE A 21 3.20 -8.94 23.01
N THR A 22 2.45 -7.84 22.86
CA THR A 22 2.51 -6.73 23.83
C THR A 22 2.01 -7.16 25.21
N GLN A 23 0.92 -7.92 25.26
CA GLN A 23 0.30 -8.37 26.52
C GLN A 23 1.13 -9.49 27.18
N GLU A 24 1.50 -10.51 26.41
CA GLU A 24 2.24 -11.67 26.89
C GLU A 24 3.66 -11.30 27.31
N LEU A 25 4.32 -10.39 26.60
CA LEU A 25 5.63 -9.88 27.01
C LEU A 25 5.58 -9.30 28.43
N GLN A 26 4.59 -8.45 28.72
CA GLN A 26 4.45 -7.84 30.03
C GLN A 26 4.08 -8.87 31.11
N TYR A 27 3.40 -9.94 30.73
CA TYR A 27 3.08 -11.05 31.63
C TYR A 27 4.34 -11.86 32.02
N TYR A 28 5.19 -12.20 31.04
CA TYR A 28 6.39 -13.02 31.29
C TYR A 28 7.57 -12.22 31.86
N LEU A 29 7.80 -11.00 31.35
CA LEU A 29 8.99 -10.20 31.68
C LEU A 29 8.68 -9.01 32.59
N GLY A 30 7.41 -8.72 32.84
CA GLY A 30 6.98 -7.58 33.66
C GLY A 30 6.71 -6.30 32.86
N PRO A 31 6.19 -5.26 33.53
CA PRO A 31 5.71 -4.04 32.88
C PRO A 31 6.82 -3.18 32.26
N ASP A 32 8.06 -3.33 32.71
CA ASP A 32 9.21 -2.59 32.18
C ASP A 32 9.71 -3.14 30.84
N ALA A 33 9.23 -4.32 30.42
CA ALA A 33 9.51 -4.87 29.11
C ALA A 33 8.67 -4.15 28.04
N THR A 34 9.33 -3.81 26.93
CA THR A 34 8.71 -3.07 25.82
C THR A 34 8.88 -3.80 24.50
N VAL A 35 7.82 -3.79 23.70
CA VAL A 35 7.79 -4.28 22.31
C VAL A 35 7.61 -3.10 21.36
N ARG A 36 8.40 -3.05 20.29
CA ARG A 36 8.24 -2.06 19.22
C ARG A 36 8.32 -2.76 17.86
N PRO A 37 7.48 -2.38 16.87
CA PRO A 37 7.66 -2.85 15.50
C PRO A 37 9.05 -2.43 15.00
N TYR A 38 9.75 -3.35 14.35
CA TYR A 38 11.09 -3.12 13.82
C TYR A 38 11.36 -4.03 12.63
N THR A 39 11.85 -3.43 11.55
CA THR A 39 12.22 -4.15 10.33
C THR A 39 13.73 -4.38 10.34
N ARG A 40 14.15 -5.65 10.25
CA ARG A 40 15.56 -6.04 10.19
C ARG A 40 15.82 -6.70 8.84
N GLU A 41 16.75 -6.15 8.07
CA GLU A 41 17.19 -6.73 6.78
C GLU A 41 16.04 -6.95 5.76
N GLY A 42 14.97 -6.15 5.87
CA GLY A 42 13.78 -6.26 5.02
C GLY A 42 12.68 -7.18 5.58
N GLU A 43 12.93 -7.84 6.71
CA GLU A 43 11.93 -8.65 7.41
C GLU A 43 11.27 -7.85 8.53
N ASP A 44 9.95 -7.84 8.54
CA ASP A 44 9.18 -7.22 9.60
C ASP A 44 9.18 -8.09 10.87
N GLY A 45 9.30 -7.43 12.01
CA GLY A 45 9.32 -8.08 13.30
C GLY A 45 9.13 -7.13 14.46
N PHE A 46 9.52 -7.60 15.63
CA PHE A 46 9.37 -6.92 16.89
C PHE A 46 10.73 -6.84 17.59
N LEU A 47 11.14 -5.62 17.90
CA LEU A 47 12.28 -5.37 18.77
C LEU A 47 11.81 -5.34 20.21
N ILE A 48 12.36 -6.24 21.00
CA ILE A 48 12.09 -6.38 22.42
C ILE A 48 13.19 -5.67 23.20
N THR A 49 12.81 -4.87 24.20
CA THR A 49 13.73 -4.30 25.18
C THR A 49 13.25 -4.64 26.58
N THR A 50 14.08 -5.32 27.38
CA THR A 50 13.72 -5.78 28.72
C THR A 50 14.87 -5.57 29.72
N PRO A 51 14.58 -5.07 30.94
CA PRO A 51 15.53 -5.12 32.04
C PRO A 51 15.54 -6.52 32.67
N GLY A 52 16.41 -7.41 32.19
CA GLY A 52 16.53 -8.77 32.74
C GLY A 52 16.43 -9.86 31.68
N ALA A 53 15.80 -10.98 32.03
CA ALA A 53 15.75 -12.16 31.16
C ALA A 53 15.09 -11.91 29.79
N CYS A 54 15.53 -12.67 28.79
CA CYS A 54 14.86 -12.73 27.48
C CYS A 54 13.73 -13.77 27.52
N LEU A 55 12.80 -13.69 26.59
CA LEU A 55 11.80 -14.75 26.39
C LEU A 55 12.50 -16.06 26.03
N SER A 56 12.02 -17.16 26.59
CA SER A 56 12.40 -18.50 26.15
C SER A 56 11.69 -18.87 24.85
N ASP A 57 12.24 -19.83 24.12
CA ASP A 57 11.61 -20.35 22.89
C ASP A 57 10.21 -20.91 23.16
N GLU A 58 9.98 -21.54 24.31
CA GLU A 58 8.66 -22.02 24.74
C GLU A 58 7.67 -20.87 24.91
N GLN A 59 8.09 -19.76 25.51
CA GLN A 59 7.24 -18.57 25.66
C GLN A 59 6.93 -17.92 24.31
N ILE A 60 7.90 -17.90 23.39
CA ILE A 60 7.68 -17.43 22.02
C ILE A 60 6.66 -18.33 21.31
N ASN A 61 6.76 -19.65 21.47
CA ASN A 61 5.80 -20.60 20.93
C ASN A 61 4.38 -20.36 21.49
N ASP A 62 4.25 -20.13 22.80
CA ASP A 62 2.97 -19.79 23.43
C ASP A 62 2.36 -18.51 22.83
N ILE A 63 3.18 -17.49 22.58
CA ILE A 63 2.76 -16.24 21.93
C ILE A 63 2.26 -16.50 20.51
N CYS A 64 2.93 -17.35 19.74
CA CYS A 64 2.50 -17.74 18.38
C CYS A 64 1.16 -18.48 18.43
N LEU A 65 0.99 -19.44 19.34
CA LEU A 65 -0.26 -20.18 19.49
C LEU A 65 -1.43 -19.26 19.86
N LYS A 66 -1.25 -18.36 20.83
CA LYS A 66 -2.26 -17.38 21.23
C LYS A 66 -2.59 -16.40 20.10
N SER A 67 -1.58 -15.98 19.32
CA SER A 67 -1.74 -15.11 18.16
C SER A 67 -2.58 -15.75 17.07
N LYS A 68 -2.34 -17.04 16.81
CA LYS A 68 -3.13 -17.84 15.87
C LYS A 68 -4.60 -17.93 16.28
N GLU A 69 -4.88 -18.19 17.56
CA GLU A 69 -6.27 -18.25 18.06
C GLU A 69 -7.02 -16.93 17.83
N ILE A 70 -6.37 -15.78 18.04
CA ILE A 70 -6.98 -14.47 17.75
C ILE A 70 -7.25 -14.31 16.26
N TRP A 71 -6.32 -14.72 15.41
CA TRP A 71 -6.51 -14.66 13.95
C TRP A 71 -7.69 -15.53 13.51
N GLU A 72 -7.77 -16.76 14.01
CA GLU A 72 -8.86 -17.70 13.72
C GLU A 72 -10.22 -17.17 14.19
N LYS A 73 -10.29 -16.62 15.41
CA LYS A 73 -11.52 -15.97 15.92
C LYS A 73 -11.95 -14.80 15.05
N GLN A 74 -11.00 -13.96 14.59
CA GLN A 74 -11.31 -12.86 13.68
C GLN A 74 -11.75 -13.34 12.30
N ALA A 75 -11.11 -14.38 11.76
CA ALA A 75 -11.48 -14.98 10.50
C ALA A 75 -12.89 -15.58 10.56
N ALA A 76 -13.21 -16.31 11.63
CA ALA A 76 -14.54 -16.85 11.89
C ALA A 76 -15.60 -15.76 12.04
N ALA A 77 -15.30 -14.68 12.77
CA ALA A 77 -16.21 -13.54 12.93
C ALA A 77 -16.45 -12.80 11.60
N LYS A 78 -15.45 -12.70 10.72
CA LYS A 78 -15.60 -12.15 9.37
C LYS A 78 -16.45 -13.07 8.48
N ALA A 79 -16.24 -14.38 8.55
CA ALA A 79 -17.03 -15.36 7.81
C ALA A 79 -18.51 -15.41 8.28
N ALA A 80 -18.75 -15.19 9.58
CA ALA A 80 -20.08 -15.12 10.17
C ALA A 80 -20.78 -13.75 9.99
N SER A 81 -20.08 -12.72 9.48
CA SER A 81 -20.71 -11.43 9.19
C SER A 81 -21.36 -11.48 7.81
N SER A 82 -22.66 -11.76 7.79
CA SER A 82 -23.53 -11.71 6.61
C SER A 82 -23.37 -10.41 5.80
N PRO A 83 -23.53 -10.45 4.46
CA PRO A 83 -23.38 -9.30 3.58
C PRO A 83 -24.45 -8.21 3.74
N ASP A 84 -25.52 -8.47 4.49
CA ASP A 84 -26.69 -7.59 4.60
C ASP A 84 -26.60 -6.51 5.68
N LYS A 85 -25.42 -6.27 6.28
CA LYS A 85 -25.26 -5.12 7.19
C LYS A 85 -24.99 -3.88 6.34
N PRO A 86 -25.95 -2.94 6.18
CA PRO A 86 -25.73 -1.73 5.41
C PRO A 86 -24.53 -0.97 6.00
N LEU A 87 -23.61 -0.58 5.12
CA LEU A 87 -22.42 0.18 5.48
C LEU A 87 -22.83 1.43 6.28
N LYS A 88 -22.31 1.57 7.51
CA LYS A 88 -22.61 2.72 8.39
C LYS A 88 -22.09 4.07 7.88
N ARG A 89 -21.36 4.08 6.76
CA ARG A 89 -20.78 5.27 6.15
C ARG A 89 -21.11 5.28 4.65
N PRO A 90 -21.55 6.42 4.09
CA PRO A 90 -21.81 6.52 2.67
C PRO A 90 -20.55 6.20 1.88
N LEU A 91 -20.73 5.48 0.77
CA LEU A 91 -19.65 5.12 -0.16
C LEU A 91 -18.88 6.38 -0.57
N HIS A 92 -17.57 6.45 -0.32
CA HIS A 92 -16.77 7.57 -0.82
C HIS A 92 -16.66 7.44 -2.34
N GLN A 93 -17.30 8.36 -3.06
CA GLN A 93 -17.13 8.45 -4.51
C GLN A 93 -15.72 8.98 -4.81
N PRO A 94 -15.02 8.44 -5.81
CA PRO A 94 -13.72 8.95 -6.22
C PRO A 94 -13.86 10.41 -6.68
N VAL A 95 -13.08 11.30 -6.08
CA VAL A 95 -13.00 12.71 -6.49
C VAL A 95 -12.04 12.79 -7.67
N LEU A 96 -12.55 13.17 -8.84
CA LEU A 96 -11.71 13.51 -9.98
C LEU A 96 -10.93 14.77 -9.64
N ILE A 97 -9.63 14.64 -9.40
CA ILE A 97 -8.72 15.78 -9.32
C ILE A 97 -8.51 16.26 -10.75
N SER A 98 -8.87 17.51 -11.03
CA SER A 98 -8.79 18.14 -12.36
C SER A 98 -7.50 17.74 -13.09
N SER A 99 -7.66 17.17 -14.29
CA SER A 99 -6.59 17.19 -15.29
C SER A 99 -6.46 18.64 -15.73
N GLY A 100 -5.53 19.37 -15.11
CA GLY A 100 -5.30 20.77 -15.44
C GLY A 100 -4.97 20.92 -16.92
N ASP A 101 -5.79 21.71 -17.61
CA ASP A 101 -5.41 22.37 -18.85
C ASP A 101 -4.12 23.18 -18.65
N GLY A 102 -3.16 23.02 -19.57
CA GLY A 102 -2.23 24.11 -19.91
C GLY A 102 -0.75 23.76 -20.08
N ALA A 103 -0.34 23.46 -21.32
CA ALA A 103 0.90 23.92 -21.98
C ALA A 103 1.04 23.14 -23.31
N GLY A 104 1.22 23.69 -24.51
CA GLY A 104 1.50 25.02 -24.98
C GLY A 104 2.20 24.90 -26.34
N ARG A 105 1.72 25.67 -27.33
CA ARG A 105 2.45 26.24 -28.48
C ARG A 105 2.86 25.33 -29.65
N ARG A 106 2.21 25.59 -30.81
CA ARG A 106 2.79 25.93 -32.14
C ARG A 106 1.60 26.36 -33.02
N SER A 107 1.27 27.65 -33.07
CA SER A 107 1.74 28.66 -34.05
C SER A 107 1.46 28.28 -35.51
N SER A 108 0.94 29.26 -36.27
CA SER A 108 0.72 29.30 -37.74
C SER A 108 -0.39 28.38 -38.26
N ASP A 109 -1.30 28.75 -39.16
CA ASP A 109 -1.42 29.95 -39.97
C ASP A 109 -2.84 30.04 -40.57
N ARG A 110 -3.30 31.28 -40.73
CA ARG A 110 -4.23 31.84 -41.73
C ARG A 110 -5.27 30.96 -42.46
N LYS A 111 -6.53 31.37 -42.28
CA LYS A 111 -7.58 31.60 -43.30
C LYS A 111 -7.47 30.76 -44.60
N LYS A 112 -8.36 29.77 -44.76
CA LYS A 112 -8.72 29.22 -46.09
C LYS A 112 -9.64 30.18 -46.84
N PRO A 113 -9.31 30.64 -48.07
CA PRO A 113 -10.29 31.16 -49.01
C PRO A 113 -10.80 30.05 -49.94
N GLU A 114 -12.01 30.26 -50.47
CA GLU A 114 -12.71 29.37 -51.41
C GLU A 114 -11.89 28.92 -52.64
N PRO A 115 -12.15 27.71 -53.19
CA PRO A 115 -11.59 27.30 -54.46
C PRO A 115 -12.33 27.98 -55.63
N ARG A 116 -11.69 29.00 -56.22
CA ARG A 116 -12.06 29.47 -57.57
C ARG A 116 -11.54 28.51 -58.64
N LYS A 117 -12.43 28.20 -59.58
CA LYS A 117 -12.35 27.29 -60.73
C LYS A 117 -10.97 27.18 -61.43
N PRO A 118 -10.57 25.99 -61.92
CA PRO A 118 -9.46 25.85 -62.85
C PRO A 118 -9.86 26.34 -64.24
N TYR A 119 -9.10 27.29 -64.78
CA TYR A 119 -9.10 27.62 -66.21
C TYR A 119 -8.18 26.62 -66.92
N ASP A 120 -8.77 25.78 -67.76
CA ASP A 120 -8.08 24.78 -68.56
C ASP A 120 -7.36 25.48 -69.73
N GLY A 121 -6.04 25.56 -69.62
CA GLY A 121 -5.17 26.33 -70.49
C GLY A 121 -4.11 25.46 -71.14
N ARG A 122 -4.51 24.71 -72.17
CA ARG A 122 -3.73 24.37 -73.37
C ARG A 122 -2.33 23.76 -73.14
N ARG A 123 -2.23 22.44 -73.30
CA ARG A 123 -1.05 21.83 -73.94
C ARG A 123 -1.47 21.05 -75.18
N ARG A 124 -1.06 21.62 -76.31
CA ARG A 124 -1.38 21.27 -77.69
C ARG A 124 -0.17 20.56 -78.28
N SER A 125 -0.35 19.33 -78.77
CA SER A 125 0.58 18.59 -79.67
C SER A 125 -0.18 17.35 -80.15
N ASN A 126 -0.99 17.39 -81.22
CA ASN A 126 -0.67 17.54 -82.65
C ASN A 126 0.18 16.40 -83.25
N THR A 127 -0.47 15.38 -83.81
CA THR A 127 -0.07 14.55 -84.98
C THR A 127 -1.33 13.84 -85.50
N SER A 128 -2.05 14.43 -86.46
CA SER A 128 -2.11 14.07 -87.91
C SER A 128 -2.65 12.65 -88.19
N ARG A 129 -3.90 12.49 -88.65
CA ARG A 129 -4.31 12.34 -90.08
C ARG A 129 -3.43 11.31 -90.79
N ARG A 130 -3.96 10.15 -91.21
CA ARG A 130 -4.88 9.99 -92.34
C ARG A 130 -5.47 8.57 -92.35
#